data_AF-A0A9Q9YSN2-F1
#
_entry.id   AF-A0A9Q9YSN2-F1
#
_cell.length_a   1.000
_cell.length_b   1.000
_cell.length_c   1.000
_cell.angle_alpha   90.00
_cell.angle_beta   90.00
_cell.angle_gamma   90.00
#
_symmetry.space_group_name_H-M   'P 1'
#
loop_
_entity.id
_entity.type
_entity.pdbx_description
1 polymer ?
#
loop_
_entity_poly.entity_id
_entity_poly.type
_entity_poly.pdbx_seq_one_letter_code
_entity_poly.pdbx_strand_id
1 'polypeptide(L)'
;MDTYTLFKGPKRVTLKDEDMTTDKIGRIFQVCSSSVYITDDSNIAIFAGESGFFSSVDLVARGHYEVHGDSAEVQSPDSSVRPTAGSGSVRFAFQRPSAAAGFASQASLSAPRASMSKPFQRNVFLADLVCGKWTPQKTVAIRFHEHEASVPGILAKVQDAIGSEDGSAYWKQNSRKVFAVPEQQFLDMRSKRRRLSQRDDDSQLPEVLERIEEVVLASQELPEVAQAIRGLSELTLAHRRFITFTDEERAAIKNAFACIICKGPMNDPVFAVCCQSLIACKVCFEQWQ
;
A
#
# COMPACT_ATOMS: atom_id res chain seq x y z
N MET A 1 4.42 16.14 -13.22
CA MET A 1 4.03 16.95 -12.05
C MET A 1 3.14 16.08 -11.20
N ASP A 2 3.55 15.88 -9.95
CA ASP A 2 2.78 15.07 -9.01
C ASP A 2 1.52 15.82 -8.60
N THR A 3 0.43 15.06 -8.47
CA THR A 3 -0.87 15.55 -8.04
C THR A 3 -1.34 14.74 -6.83
N TYR A 4 -2.12 15.38 -5.97
CA TYR A 4 -2.58 14.80 -4.71
C TYR A 4 -4.07 15.06 -4.55
N THR A 5 -4.81 14.05 -4.12
CA THR A 5 -6.25 14.17 -3.88
C THR A 5 -6.49 14.47 -2.40
N LEU A 6 -7.17 15.57 -2.09
CA LEU A 6 -7.55 15.95 -0.75
C LEU A 6 -9.07 15.88 -0.59
N PHE A 7 -9.55 15.46 0.57
CA PHE A 7 -10.97 15.44 0.87
C PHE A 7 -11.28 15.78 2.33
N LYS A 8 -12.51 16.25 2.58
CA LYS A 8 -13.07 16.46 3.93
C LYS A 8 -14.58 16.29 3.85
N GLY A 9 -15.10 15.22 4.46
CA GLY A 9 -16.49 14.82 4.27
C GLY A 9 -16.84 14.68 2.78
N PRO A 10 -17.86 15.38 2.24
CA PRO A 10 -18.25 15.26 0.84
C PRO A 10 -17.38 16.09 -0.13
N LYS A 11 -16.52 16.99 0.38
CA LYS A 11 -15.68 17.85 -0.47
C LYS A 11 -14.43 17.10 -0.90
N ARG A 12 -14.07 17.16 -2.18
CA ARG A 12 -12.85 16.57 -2.75
C ARG A 12 -12.23 17.51 -3.77
N VAL A 13 -10.90 17.62 -3.77
CA VAL A 13 -10.12 18.42 -4.72
C VAL A 13 -8.83 17.70 -5.07
N THR A 14 -8.31 17.89 -6.28
CA THR A 14 -6.98 17.43 -6.67
C THR A 14 -6.07 18.64 -6.83
N LEU A 15 -4.97 18.67 -6.09
CA LEU A 15 -3.99 19.76 -6.10
C LEU A 15 -2.67 19.28 -6.70
N LYS A 16 -1.92 20.22 -7.29
CA LYS A 16 -0.52 19.98 -7.66
C LYS A 16 0.40 20.24 -6.46
N ASP A 17 1.63 19.79 -6.55
CA ASP A 17 2.68 20.02 -5.53
C ASP A 17 2.82 21.50 -5.12
N GLU A 18 2.83 22.41 -6.08
CA GLU A 18 2.88 23.87 -5.87
C GLU A 18 1.65 24.48 -5.17
N ASP A 19 0.56 23.70 -5.09
CA ASP A 19 -0.70 24.10 -4.45
C ASP A 19 -0.90 23.48 -3.06
N MET A 20 0.02 22.62 -2.62
CA MET A 20 -0.04 21.95 -1.32
C MET A 20 0.40 22.87 -0.17
N THR A 21 -0.41 23.90 0.10
CA THR A 21 -0.19 24.84 1.21
C THR A 21 -1.36 24.92 2.18
N THR A 22 -1.06 25.17 3.45
CA THR A 22 -2.08 25.33 4.51
C THR A 22 -3.07 26.45 4.19
N ASP A 23 -2.63 27.54 3.56
CA ASP A 23 -3.51 28.63 3.15
C ASP A 23 -4.50 28.23 2.05
N LYS A 24 -4.02 27.56 0.99
CA LYS A 24 -4.88 27.12 -0.13
C LYS A 24 -5.86 26.05 0.37
N ILE A 25 -5.35 25.06 1.09
CA ILE A 25 -6.14 23.96 1.66
C ILE A 25 -7.17 24.50 2.66
N GLY A 26 -6.75 25.41 3.55
CA GLY A 26 -7.63 26.05 4.53
C GLY A 26 -8.80 26.78 3.90
N ARG A 27 -8.56 27.55 2.83
CA ARG A 27 -9.62 28.24 2.09
C ARG A 27 -10.60 27.28 1.40
N ILE A 28 -10.09 26.20 0.79
CA ILE A 28 -10.93 25.21 0.08
C ILE A 28 -11.84 24.47 1.07
N PHE A 29 -11.28 24.04 2.19
CA PHE A 29 -11.96 23.19 3.17
C PHE A 29 -12.59 23.96 4.34
N GLN A 30 -12.48 25.28 4.36
CA GLN A 30 -12.99 26.18 5.40
C GLN A 30 -12.46 25.84 6.80
N VAL A 31 -11.16 25.55 6.86
CA VAL A 31 -10.43 25.28 8.10
C VAL A 31 -9.34 26.34 8.31
N CYS A 32 -9.04 26.67 9.57
CA CYS A 32 -8.02 27.66 9.92
C CYS A 32 -6.64 27.20 9.44
N SER A 33 -5.93 28.04 8.67
CA SER A 33 -4.62 27.69 8.09
C SER A 33 -3.57 27.28 9.14
N SER A 34 -3.64 27.85 10.34
CA SER A 34 -2.77 27.51 11.48
C SER A 34 -3.05 26.14 12.12
N SER A 35 -4.18 25.51 11.80
CA SER A 35 -4.61 24.23 12.36
C SER A 35 -4.63 23.10 11.33
N VAL A 36 -4.26 23.37 10.08
CA VAL A 36 -4.37 22.40 8.98
C VAL A 36 -3.33 21.31 9.12
N TYR A 37 -3.81 20.08 9.13
CA TYR A 37 -3.00 18.89 8.89
C TYR A 37 -3.78 17.91 8.03
N ILE A 38 -3.09 16.98 7.38
CA ILE A 38 -3.72 15.98 6.54
C ILE A 38 -3.40 14.58 7.07
N THR A 39 -4.25 13.60 6.81
CA THR A 39 -3.96 12.19 7.12
C THR A 39 -3.99 11.35 5.86
N ASP A 40 -3.05 10.40 5.75
CA ASP A 40 -3.05 9.39 4.69
C ASP A 40 -4.07 8.26 4.95
N ASP A 41 -4.15 7.28 4.04
CA ASP A 41 -5.01 6.10 4.16
C ASP A 41 -4.68 5.23 5.41
N SER A 42 -3.49 5.38 5.98
CA SER A 42 -3.06 4.73 7.23
C SER A 42 -3.41 5.53 8.49
N ASN A 43 -4.16 6.63 8.35
CA ASN A 43 -4.50 7.59 9.41
C ASN A 43 -3.26 8.21 10.09
N ILE A 44 -2.15 8.34 9.36
CA ILE A 44 -0.95 9.00 9.84
C ILE A 44 -1.08 10.49 9.53
N ALA A 45 -1.01 11.35 10.57
CA ALA A 45 -1.05 12.79 10.35
C ALA A 45 0.28 13.30 9.78
N ILE A 46 0.14 14.19 8.81
CA ILE A 46 1.20 14.91 8.11
C ILE A 46 0.93 16.39 8.35
N PHE A 47 1.94 17.08 8.84
CA PHE A 47 1.89 18.50 9.15
C PHE A 47 2.70 19.28 8.12
N ALA A 48 2.26 20.50 7.82
CA ALA A 48 3.05 21.40 7.00
C ALA A 48 4.31 21.86 7.74
N GLY A 49 5.35 22.21 6.98
CA GLY A 49 6.53 22.86 7.53
C GLY A 49 6.24 24.30 7.98
N GLU A 50 7.24 24.98 8.56
CA GLU A 50 7.12 26.36 9.06
C GLU A 50 6.67 27.36 7.99
N SER A 51 6.98 27.10 6.72
CA SER A 51 6.57 27.89 5.56
C SER A 51 5.10 27.69 5.15
N GLY A 52 4.38 26.77 5.79
CA GLY A 52 3.01 26.41 5.44
C GLY A 52 2.89 25.46 4.24
N PHE A 53 3.99 24.94 3.73
CA PHE A 53 4.01 23.95 2.65
C PHE A 53 4.01 22.52 3.19
N PHE A 54 3.24 21.65 2.56
CA PHE A 54 3.37 20.20 2.76
C PHE A 54 4.52 19.70 1.90
N SER A 55 5.50 19.07 2.53
CA SER A 55 6.67 18.56 1.83
C SER A 55 6.28 17.40 0.91
N SER A 56 6.67 17.47 -0.37
CA SER A 56 6.57 16.34 -1.30
C SER A 56 7.30 15.08 -0.80
N VAL A 57 8.22 15.23 0.17
CA VAL A 57 8.90 14.10 0.84
C VAL A 57 7.98 13.36 1.81
N ASP A 58 6.93 14.00 2.34
CA ASP A 58 5.89 13.37 3.16
C ASP A 58 4.74 12.79 2.34
N LEU A 59 4.63 13.15 1.06
CA LEU A 59 3.50 12.80 0.21
C LEU A 59 3.86 11.66 -0.76
N VAL A 60 2.93 10.73 -0.92
CA VAL A 60 2.92 9.73 -1.98
C VAL A 60 2.30 10.34 -3.24
N ALA A 61 2.97 10.17 -4.39
CA ALA A 61 2.48 10.63 -5.68
C ALA A 61 1.10 10.03 -5.99
N ARG A 62 0.13 10.86 -6.39
CA ARG A 62 -1.28 10.47 -6.62
C ARG A 62 -1.99 9.93 -5.37
N GLY A 63 -1.45 10.18 -4.18
CA GLY A 63 -2.05 9.78 -2.90
C GLY A 63 -3.36 10.50 -2.57
N HIS A 64 -4.10 9.91 -1.64
CA HIS A 64 -5.36 10.41 -1.12
C HIS A 64 -5.18 10.84 0.34
N TYR A 65 -5.68 12.02 0.70
CA TYR A 65 -5.50 12.59 2.04
C TYR A 65 -6.78 13.21 2.56
N GLU A 66 -7.09 12.94 3.83
CA GLU A 66 -8.18 13.61 4.54
C GLU A 66 -7.66 14.90 5.21
N VAL A 67 -8.42 15.99 5.11
CA VAL A 67 -8.07 17.29 5.65
C VAL A 67 -8.70 17.55 7.00
N HIS A 68 -7.86 17.88 7.98
CA HIS A 68 -8.23 18.18 9.35
C HIS A 68 -7.84 19.62 9.71
N GLY A 69 -8.44 20.12 10.77
CA GLY A 69 -8.25 21.48 11.26
C GLY A 69 -9.52 22.05 11.86
N ASP A 70 -9.35 23.07 12.67
CA ASP A 70 -10.44 23.81 13.29
C ASP A 70 -11.25 24.52 12.21
N SER A 71 -12.57 24.54 12.38
CA SER A 71 -13.43 25.29 11.48
C SER A 71 -13.04 26.76 11.56
N ALA A 72 -12.93 27.42 10.40
CA ALA A 72 -12.76 28.86 10.37
C ALA A 72 -14.04 29.52 10.86
N GLU A 73 -14.18 29.68 12.19
CA GLU A 73 -15.25 30.46 12.79
C GLU A 73 -15.13 31.90 12.27
N VAL A 74 -16.12 32.33 11.49
CA VAL A 74 -16.31 33.74 11.18
C VAL A 74 -16.74 34.39 12.49
N GLN A 75 -15.78 34.98 13.21
CA GLN A 75 -16.04 35.80 14.39
C GLN A 75 -17.20 36.74 14.09
N SER A 76 -18.30 36.56 14.81
CA SER A 76 -19.36 37.55 14.89
C SER A 76 -18.74 38.76 15.59
N PRO A 77 -18.75 39.98 15.02
CA PRO A 77 -18.24 41.13 15.74
C PRO A 77 -19.22 41.44 16.86
N ASP A 78 -18.82 41.10 18.08
CA ASP A 78 -19.52 41.51 19.28
C ASP A 78 -19.53 43.03 19.36
N SER A 79 -20.68 43.55 19.74
CA SER A 79 -21.03 44.95 19.60
C SER A 79 -20.38 45.79 20.70
N SER A 80 -19.24 46.43 20.41
CA SER A 80 -18.93 47.76 20.95
C SER A 80 -17.67 48.35 20.32
N VAL A 81 -17.87 49.32 19.42
CA VAL A 81 -17.18 50.63 19.33
C VAL A 81 -17.41 51.16 17.90
N ARG A 82 -17.94 52.39 17.81
CA ARG A 82 -18.30 53.12 16.58
C ARG A 82 -17.06 53.58 15.78
N PRO A 83 -17.23 53.98 14.50
CA PRO A 83 -16.24 53.83 13.44
C PRO A 83 -15.53 55.14 13.03
N THR A 84 -14.45 55.01 12.25
CA THR A 84 -14.06 56.02 11.26
C THR A 84 -13.65 55.37 9.93
N ALA A 85 -14.57 55.53 8.97
CA ALA A 85 -14.40 55.76 7.53
C ALA A 85 -13.50 54.85 6.66
N GLY A 86 -14.12 54.26 5.63
CA GLY A 86 -13.46 54.05 4.33
C GLY A 86 -13.93 52.84 3.53
N SER A 87 -15.03 53.00 2.77
CA SER A 87 -15.32 52.42 1.44
C SER A 87 -14.86 50.99 1.11
N GLY A 88 -15.67 50.00 0.74
CA GLY A 88 -17.05 49.90 0.31
C GLY A 88 -17.19 48.51 -0.33
N SER A 89 -18.15 47.70 0.09
CA SER A 89 -18.44 46.43 -0.59
C SER A 89 -19.92 46.08 -0.44
N VAL A 90 -20.56 45.90 -1.59
CA VAL A 90 -21.99 45.64 -1.75
C VAL A 90 -22.32 44.26 -1.21
N ARG A 91 -23.12 44.21 -0.14
CA ARG A 91 -23.69 42.99 0.43
C ARG A 91 -24.98 42.63 -0.31
N PHE A 92 -25.10 41.37 -0.77
CA PHE A 92 -26.40 40.74 -0.97
C PHE A 92 -26.70 39.87 0.26
N ALA A 93 -27.79 40.18 0.95
CA ALA A 93 -28.27 39.45 2.12
C ALA A 93 -29.68 38.92 1.82
N PHE A 94 -29.91 37.64 2.11
CA PHE A 94 -31.27 37.09 2.19
C PHE A 94 -31.72 37.12 3.65
N GLN A 95 -32.72 37.94 3.94
CA GLN A 95 -33.38 38.00 5.24
C GLN A 95 -34.25 36.77 5.45
N ARG A 96 -34.24 36.20 6.65
CA ARG A 96 -35.31 35.33 7.16
C ARG A 96 -35.83 35.91 8.48
N PRO A 97 -37.14 36.04 8.71
CA PRO A 97 -37.67 36.67 9.91
C PRO A 97 -37.44 35.84 11.18
N SER A 98 -37.16 36.55 12.26
CA SER A 98 -37.09 36.07 13.64
C SER A 98 -38.49 35.88 14.23
N ALA A 99 -38.68 34.84 15.04
CA ALA A 99 -39.80 34.70 15.97
C ALA A 99 -39.23 34.61 17.41
N ALA A 100 -39.79 35.42 18.29
CA ALA A 100 -39.31 35.73 19.63
C ALA A 100 -39.86 34.80 20.72
N ALA A 101 -39.07 34.66 21.81
CA ALA A 101 -39.44 34.64 23.24
C ALA A 101 -38.17 34.12 23.97
N GLY A 102 -37.47 34.87 24.82
CA GLY A 102 -37.96 35.65 25.95
C GLY A 102 -37.69 34.82 27.21
N PHE A 103 -36.67 35.19 27.99
CA PHE A 103 -36.65 35.29 29.45
C PHE A 103 -35.20 35.45 29.94
N ALA A 104 -34.93 36.63 30.48
CA ALA A 104 -33.70 36.97 31.18
C ALA A 104 -33.68 36.30 32.55
N SER A 105 -32.51 35.82 32.97
CA SER A 105 -32.17 35.58 34.37
C SER A 105 -30.75 36.12 34.57
N GLN A 106 -30.65 37.19 35.35
CA GLN A 106 -29.39 37.76 35.81
C GLN A 106 -28.60 36.71 36.60
N ALA A 107 -27.37 36.44 36.19
CA ALA A 107 -26.38 35.78 37.03
C ALA A 107 -25.14 36.67 37.10
N SER A 108 -24.78 36.98 38.34
CA SER A 108 -23.65 37.76 38.80
C SER A 108 -22.32 37.43 38.11
N LEU A 109 -21.54 38.48 37.87
CA LEU A 109 -20.14 38.47 37.45
C LEU A 109 -19.29 37.55 38.34
N SER A 110 -18.92 36.38 37.83
CA SER A 110 -17.73 35.66 38.25
C SER A 110 -16.93 35.33 37.01
N ALA A 111 -15.71 35.88 36.91
CA ALA A 111 -14.73 35.49 35.91
C ALA A 111 -14.63 33.96 35.84
N PRO A 112 -14.51 33.35 34.64
CA PRO A 112 -14.39 31.91 34.54
C PRO A 112 -13.06 31.53 35.18
N ARG A 113 -13.13 30.96 36.39
CA ARG A 113 -11.98 30.29 36.99
C ARG A 113 -11.67 29.14 36.04
N ALA A 114 -10.55 29.24 35.31
CA ALA A 114 -10.05 28.16 34.48
C ALA A 114 -10.07 26.88 35.33
N SER A 115 -10.94 25.95 34.97
CA SER A 115 -10.94 24.60 35.54
C SER A 115 -9.58 24.01 35.17
N MET A 116 -8.62 24.07 36.09
CA MET A 116 -7.31 23.46 35.91
C MET A 116 -7.56 21.97 35.68
N SER A 117 -7.49 21.53 34.43
CA SER A 117 -7.67 20.14 34.09
C SER A 117 -6.63 19.30 34.82
N LYS A 118 -7.07 18.14 35.33
CA LYS A 118 -6.22 17.28 36.15
C LYS A 118 -4.96 16.92 35.34
N PRO A 119 -3.76 17.06 35.92
CA PRO A 119 -2.56 16.66 35.22
C PRO A 119 -2.58 15.15 34.96
N PHE A 120 -2.09 14.75 33.80
CA PHE A 120 -1.92 13.35 33.42
C PHE A 120 -0.44 13.05 33.17
N GLN A 121 -0.05 11.78 33.35
CA GLN A 121 1.33 11.34 33.19
C GLN A 121 1.47 10.48 31.93
N ARG A 122 2.53 10.72 31.16
CA ARG A 122 2.89 9.91 29.99
C ARG A 122 4.34 9.47 30.06
N ASN A 123 4.55 8.22 29.67
CA ASN A 123 5.89 7.66 29.51
C ASN A 123 6.41 8.02 28.12
N VAL A 124 7.54 8.70 28.09
CA VAL A 124 8.31 9.04 26.90
C VAL A 124 9.54 8.15 26.87
N PHE A 125 9.72 7.41 25.78
CA PHE A 125 10.81 6.49 25.56
C PHE A 125 11.90 7.20 24.76
N LEU A 126 13.07 7.40 25.33
CA LEU A 126 14.27 7.71 24.56
C LEU A 126 14.73 6.45 23.86
N ALA A 127 14.80 6.48 22.54
CA ALA A 127 15.12 5.30 21.74
C ALA A 127 16.21 5.58 20.71
N ASP A 128 16.99 4.56 20.42
CA ASP A 128 17.95 4.57 19.32
C ASP A 128 17.44 3.69 18.17
N LEU A 129 17.85 4.03 16.95
CA LEU A 129 17.58 3.23 15.78
C LEU A 129 18.61 2.10 15.65
N VAL A 130 18.21 0.87 16.01
CA VAL A 130 19.04 -0.33 15.86
C VAL A 130 18.43 -1.22 14.79
N CYS A 131 19.17 -1.51 13.72
CA CYS A 131 18.72 -2.35 12.61
C CYS A 131 17.34 -1.96 12.02
N GLY A 132 17.03 -0.66 11.95
CA GLY A 132 15.76 -0.16 11.42
C GLY A 132 14.57 -0.22 12.40
N LYS A 133 14.79 -0.64 13.66
CA LYS A 133 13.77 -0.67 14.71
C LYS A 133 14.15 0.25 15.87
N TRP A 134 13.17 1.01 16.35
CA TRP A 134 13.34 1.83 17.56
C TRP A 134 13.46 0.93 18.78
N THR A 135 14.60 1.05 19.47
CA THR A 135 14.88 0.31 20.69
C THR A 135 14.95 1.30 21.85
N PRO A 136 14.00 1.24 22.82
CA PRO A 136 13.99 2.16 23.94
C PRO A 136 15.19 1.91 24.85
N GLN A 137 15.99 2.96 25.06
CA GLN A 137 17.12 2.95 25.99
C GLN A 137 16.74 3.45 27.38
N LYS A 138 15.93 4.51 27.44
CA LYS A 138 15.52 5.14 28.70
C LYS A 138 14.06 5.54 28.61
N THR A 139 13.35 5.45 29.73
CA THR A 139 11.94 5.89 29.82
C THR A 139 11.85 7.01 30.82
N VAL A 140 11.19 8.10 30.44
CA VAL A 140 10.97 9.27 31.28
C VAL A 140 9.46 9.46 31.45
N ALA A 141 9.00 9.54 32.68
CA ALA A 141 7.62 9.83 32.99
C ALA A 141 7.42 11.35 33.11
N ILE A 142 6.67 11.94 32.18
CA ILE A 142 6.44 13.38 32.13
C ILE A 142 4.98 13.65 32.46
N ARG A 143 4.76 14.65 33.33
CA ARG A 143 3.43 15.10 33.73
C ARG A 143 3.02 16.30 32.87
N PHE A 144 1.84 16.23 32.28
CA PHE A 144 1.25 17.23 31.41
C PHE A 144 -0.08 17.71 31.98
N HIS A 145 -0.35 19.00 31.83
CA HIS A 145 -1.70 19.55 31.82
C HIS A 145 -2.20 19.60 30.38
N GLU A 146 -3.51 19.72 30.20
CA GLU A 146 -4.14 19.73 28.89
C GLU A 146 -3.61 20.86 27.98
N HIS A 147 -3.38 22.05 28.53
CA HIS A 147 -2.81 23.17 27.77
C HIS A 147 -1.33 22.95 27.37
N GLU A 148 -0.62 22.04 28.04
CA GLU A 148 0.77 21.68 27.72
C GLU A 148 0.86 20.51 26.74
N ALA A 149 -0.27 19.87 26.42
CA ALA A 149 -0.35 18.74 25.50
C ALA A 149 -0.30 19.16 24.02
N SER A 150 0.43 20.24 23.73
CA SER A 150 0.75 20.71 22.39
C SER A 150 2.15 20.25 21.98
N VAL A 151 2.45 20.22 20.68
CA VAL A 151 3.80 19.83 20.20
C VAL A 151 4.90 20.67 20.86
N PRO A 152 4.81 22.02 20.93
CA PRO A 152 5.81 22.83 21.61
C PRO A 152 5.91 22.54 23.11
N GLY A 153 4.77 22.35 23.80
CA GLY A 153 4.75 22.06 25.23
C GLY A 153 5.34 20.69 25.57
N ILE A 154 5.10 19.69 24.73
CA ILE A 154 5.69 18.36 24.87
C ILE A 154 7.20 18.42 24.62
N LEU A 155 7.65 19.10 23.56
CA LEU A 155 9.07 19.24 23.25
C LEU A 155 9.82 19.92 24.41
N ALA A 156 9.30 21.03 24.92
CA ALA A 156 9.92 21.75 26.03
C ALA A 156 10.07 20.87 27.28
N LYS A 157 9.03 20.11 27.66
CA LYS A 157 9.11 19.21 28.81
C LYS A 157 10.01 18.00 28.60
N VAL A 158 10.07 17.49 27.37
CA VAL A 158 10.96 16.40 27.00
C VAL A 158 12.42 16.88 27.06
N GLN A 159 12.72 18.07 26.55
CA GLN A 159 14.04 18.69 26.65
C GLN A 159 14.46 18.91 28.10
N ASP A 160 13.59 19.52 28.92
CA ASP A 160 13.83 19.75 30.34
C ASP A 160 14.13 18.43 31.09
N ALA A 161 13.37 17.37 30.79
CA ALA A 161 13.55 16.08 31.46
C ALA A 161 14.77 15.27 30.96
N ILE A 162 15.32 15.60 29.79
CA ILE A 162 16.48 14.92 29.19
C ILE A 162 17.78 15.69 29.44
N GLY A 163 17.72 17.02 29.60
CA GLY A 163 18.87 17.89 29.87
C GLY A 163 19.79 18.09 28.66
N SER A 164 19.26 18.03 27.44
CA SER A 164 20.03 18.14 26.18
C SER A 164 19.59 19.36 25.36
N GLU A 165 20.55 20.17 24.90
CA GLU A 165 20.32 21.34 24.02
C GLU A 165 20.11 20.95 22.55
N ASP A 166 20.54 19.75 22.15
CA ASP A 166 20.38 19.26 20.78
C ASP A 166 18.94 18.76 20.56
N GLY A 167 18.19 19.52 19.76
CA GLY A 167 16.78 19.33 19.46
C GLY A 167 16.43 17.90 19.04
N SER A 168 15.78 17.16 19.94
CA SER A 168 15.13 15.90 19.59
C SER A 168 13.85 16.19 18.80
N ALA A 169 13.92 16.17 17.47
CA ALA A 169 12.74 16.21 16.61
C ALA A 169 11.96 14.89 16.79
N TYR A 170 10.89 14.95 17.59
CA TYR A 170 10.12 13.76 17.95
C TYR A 170 8.75 13.68 17.27
N TRP A 171 8.49 12.63 16.47
CA TRP A 171 7.14 12.02 16.38
C TRP A 171 7.14 10.60 15.75
N LYS A 172 6.44 9.65 16.38
CA LYS A 172 5.92 8.43 15.72
C LYS A 172 4.48 8.22 16.18
N GLN A 173 3.52 8.61 15.35
CA GLN A 173 2.09 8.68 15.68
C GLN A 173 1.40 7.33 15.83
N ASN A 174 2.01 6.23 15.40
CA ASN A 174 1.28 4.97 15.31
C ASN A 174 1.36 4.15 16.60
N SER A 175 0.32 4.30 17.42
CA SER A 175 -0.12 3.47 18.56
C SER A 175 0.64 3.62 19.90
N ARG A 176 0.07 4.46 20.79
CA ARG A 176 0.21 4.41 22.27
C ARG A 176 1.59 4.69 22.90
N LYS A 177 2.67 4.92 22.13
CA LYS A 177 4.02 5.16 22.68
C LYS A 177 4.70 6.38 22.06
N VAL A 178 5.31 7.20 22.91
CA VAL A 178 6.04 8.43 22.56
C VAL A 178 7.55 8.13 22.59
N PHE A 179 8.30 8.32 21.51
CA PHE A 179 9.71 7.91 21.28
C PHE A 179 10.70 9.05 20.96
N ALA A 180 11.22 9.84 21.90
CA ALA A 180 12.20 10.89 21.58
C ALA A 180 13.46 10.32 20.89
N VAL A 181 13.82 10.86 19.72
CA VAL A 181 14.92 10.38 18.86
C VAL A 181 15.74 11.57 18.32
N PRO A 182 17.05 11.39 18.03
CA PRO A 182 17.86 12.43 17.41
C PRO A 182 17.38 12.78 15.98
N GLU A 183 17.42 14.05 15.62
CA GLU A 183 16.92 14.55 14.33
C GLU A 183 17.58 13.88 13.12
N GLN A 184 18.91 13.70 13.17
CA GLN A 184 19.65 13.02 12.09
C GLN A 184 19.16 11.57 11.87
N GLN A 185 18.88 10.83 12.94
CA GLN A 185 18.38 9.46 12.85
C GLN A 185 16.94 9.41 12.31
N PHE A 186 16.14 10.44 12.61
CA PHE A 186 14.79 10.58 12.06
C PHE A 186 14.82 10.80 10.53
N LEU A 187 15.67 11.71 10.05
CA LEU A 187 15.85 11.98 8.63
C LEU A 187 16.37 10.76 7.86
N ASP A 188 17.32 10.02 8.45
CA ASP A 188 17.84 8.77 7.89
C ASP A 188 16.77 7.67 7.76
N MET A 189 15.89 7.55 8.75
CA MET A 189 14.81 6.57 8.68
C MET A 189 13.73 6.97 7.66
N ARG A 190 13.44 8.27 7.56
CA ARG A 190 12.48 8.80 6.58
C ARG A 190 12.97 8.60 5.14
N SER A 191 14.26 8.85 4.89
CA SER A 191 14.87 8.55 3.59
C SER A 191 14.92 7.05 3.28
N LYS A 192 15.14 6.18 4.28
CA LYS A 192 15.07 4.72 4.12
C LYS A 192 13.64 4.21 3.88
N ARG A 193 12.62 4.78 4.53
CA ARG A 193 11.20 4.47 4.23
C ARG A 193 10.82 4.83 2.81
N ARG A 194 11.29 5.98 2.31
CA ARG A 194 11.11 6.38 0.91
C ARG A 194 11.84 5.42 -0.04
N ARG A 195 13.05 4.98 0.30
CA ARG A 195 13.77 3.96 -0.48
C ARG A 195 13.09 2.59 -0.45
N LEU A 196 12.45 2.21 0.65
CA LEU A 196 11.67 0.96 0.74
C LEU A 196 10.37 1.06 -0.06
N SER A 197 9.64 2.17 0.02
CA SER A 197 8.43 2.37 -0.79
C SER A 197 8.72 2.54 -2.28
N GLN A 198 9.90 3.06 -2.65
CA GLN A 198 10.34 3.20 -4.03
C GLN A 198 11.02 1.92 -4.56
N ARG A 199 11.62 1.09 -3.70
CA ARG A 199 12.23 -0.19 -4.10
C ARG A 199 11.22 -1.31 -4.34
N ASP A 200 10.07 -1.32 -3.67
CA ASP A 200 9.08 -2.37 -3.93
C ASP A 200 8.49 -2.27 -5.36
N ASP A 201 8.49 -1.08 -5.97
CA ASP A 201 8.02 -0.86 -7.34
C ASP A 201 9.15 -1.05 -8.38
N ASP A 202 10.35 -0.50 -8.12
CA ASP A 202 11.46 -0.51 -9.10
C ASP A 202 12.39 -1.74 -9.00
N SER A 203 12.42 -2.48 -7.89
CA SER A 203 13.35 -3.63 -7.76
C SER A 203 12.80 -4.91 -8.39
N GLN A 204 11.47 -5.03 -8.51
CA GLN A 204 10.83 -6.15 -9.20
C GLN A 204 10.64 -5.88 -10.69
N LEU A 205 10.67 -4.62 -11.13
CA LEU A 205 10.47 -4.28 -12.54
C LEU A 205 11.48 -4.94 -13.48
N PRO A 206 12.81 -4.96 -13.19
CA PRO A 206 13.78 -5.65 -14.05
C PRO A 206 13.56 -7.16 -14.09
N GLU A 207 13.26 -7.78 -12.94
CA GLU A 207 13.02 -9.23 -12.84
C GLU A 207 11.69 -9.63 -13.51
N VAL A 208 10.66 -8.78 -13.41
CA VAL A 208 9.37 -8.96 -14.08
C VAL A 208 9.51 -8.75 -15.59
N LEU A 209 10.30 -7.76 -16.03
CA LEU A 209 10.59 -7.56 -17.45
C LEU A 209 11.38 -8.73 -18.03
N GLU A 210 12.37 -9.25 -17.30
CA GLU A 210 13.12 -10.46 -17.67
C GLU A 210 12.18 -11.68 -17.74
N ARG A 211 11.26 -11.84 -16.77
CA ARG A 211 10.21 -12.88 -16.80
C ARG A 211 9.26 -12.73 -17.98
N ILE A 212 8.86 -11.49 -18.30
CA ILE A 212 7.98 -11.20 -19.43
C ILE A 212 8.70 -11.52 -20.73
N GLU A 213 9.97 -11.16 -20.87
CA GLU A 213 10.79 -11.47 -22.03
C GLU A 213 10.97 -12.99 -22.18
N GLU A 214 11.24 -13.71 -21.09
CA GLU A 214 11.31 -15.17 -21.06
C GLU A 214 9.98 -15.82 -21.52
N VAL A 215 8.85 -15.35 -21.00
CA VAL A 215 7.52 -15.84 -21.40
C VAL A 215 7.19 -15.46 -22.85
N VAL A 216 7.59 -14.28 -23.31
CA VAL A 216 7.41 -13.85 -24.70
C VAL A 216 8.20 -14.75 -25.63
N LEU A 217 9.48 -15.03 -25.33
CA LEU A 217 10.30 -15.94 -26.13
C LEU A 217 9.72 -17.36 -26.14
N ALA A 218 9.32 -17.90 -24.98
CA ALA A 218 8.65 -19.20 -24.91
C ALA A 218 7.31 -19.22 -25.68
N SER A 219 6.59 -18.09 -25.69
CA SER A 219 5.31 -17.99 -26.41
C SER A 219 5.44 -17.88 -27.92
N GLN A 220 6.62 -17.51 -28.45
CA GLN A 220 6.88 -17.46 -29.89
C GLN A 220 6.94 -18.85 -30.53
N GLU A 221 7.23 -19.89 -29.75
CA GLU A 221 7.25 -21.30 -30.21
C GLU A 221 5.87 -21.99 -30.07
N LEU A 222 4.95 -21.41 -29.27
CA LEU A 222 3.59 -21.96 -29.09
C LEU A 222 2.77 -22.08 -30.39
N PRO A 223 2.87 -21.20 -31.40
CA PRO A 223 2.18 -21.37 -32.67
C PRO A 223 2.58 -22.66 -33.40
N GLU A 224 3.86 -23.02 -33.35
CA GLU A 224 4.38 -24.26 -33.94
C GLU A 224 3.89 -25.48 -33.16
N VAL A 225 3.90 -25.42 -31.83
CA VAL A 225 3.32 -26.46 -30.97
C VAL A 225 1.82 -26.62 -31.22
N ALA A 226 1.08 -25.51 -31.33
CA ALA A 226 -0.34 -25.53 -31.63
C ALA A 226 -0.61 -26.08 -33.04
N GLN A 227 0.27 -25.81 -34.01
CA GLN A 227 0.19 -26.38 -35.36
C GLN A 227 0.51 -27.87 -35.37
N ALA A 228 1.50 -28.32 -34.60
CA ALA A 228 1.80 -29.74 -34.43
C ALA A 228 0.66 -30.49 -33.75
N ILE A 229 0.06 -29.93 -32.70
CA ILE A 229 -1.11 -30.51 -32.02
C ILE A 229 -2.31 -30.57 -32.97
N ARG A 230 -2.55 -29.52 -33.77
CA ARG A 230 -3.60 -29.54 -34.81
C ARG A 230 -3.32 -30.61 -35.86
N GLY A 231 -2.10 -30.71 -36.37
CA GLY A 231 -1.72 -31.75 -37.35
C GLY A 231 -1.86 -33.17 -36.79
N LEU A 232 -1.45 -33.40 -35.54
CA LEU A 232 -1.63 -34.69 -34.86
C LEU A 232 -3.11 -35.00 -34.60
N SER A 233 -3.91 -33.99 -34.25
CA SER A 233 -5.35 -34.11 -34.07
C SER A 233 -6.07 -34.41 -35.39
N GLU A 234 -5.66 -33.77 -36.47
CA GLU A 234 -6.15 -34.04 -37.83
C GLU A 234 -5.77 -35.44 -38.29
N LEU A 235 -4.54 -35.89 -38.03
CA LEU A 235 -4.10 -37.25 -38.33
C LEU A 235 -4.89 -38.30 -37.55
N THR A 236 -5.14 -38.08 -36.26
CA THR A 236 -5.95 -38.99 -35.43
C THR A 236 -7.43 -38.96 -35.81
N LEU A 237 -7.97 -37.82 -36.26
CA LEU A 237 -9.34 -37.71 -36.77
C LEU A 237 -9.48 -38.33 -38.18
N ALA A 238 -8.48 -38.22 -39.04
CA ALA A 238 -8.44 -38.83 -40.36
C ALA A 238 -8.27 -40.35 -40.30
N HIS A 239 -7.48 -40.85 -39.36
CA HIS A 239 -7.19 -42.29 -39.20
C HIS A 239 -8.10 -42.99 -38.19
N ARG A 240 -9.26 -42.41 -37.86
CA ARG A 240 -10.07 -42.83 -36.71
C ARG A 240 -10.66 -44.25 -36.80
N ARG A 241 -10.49 -45.01 -37.89
CA ARG A 241 -11.02 -46.39 -37.97
C ARG A 241 -10.17 -47.47 -38.65
N PHE A 242 -9.15 -47.17 -39.46
CA PHE A 242 -8.34 -48.23 -40.08
C PHE A 242 -6.91 -47.75 -40.37
N ILE A 243 -5.91 -48.39 -39.76
CA ILE A 243 -4.55 -48.40 -40.31
C ILE A 243 -4.60 -49.40 -41.46
N THR A 244 -4.63 -48.89 -42.69
CA THR A 244 -4.55 -49.74 -43.88
C THR A 244 -3.10 -50.13 -44.09
N PHE A 245 -2.70 -51.28 -43.56
CA PHE A 245 -1.45 -51.91 -43.95
C PHE A 245 -1.58 -52.42 -45.38
N THR A 246 -0.54 -52.18 -46.18
CA THR A 246 -0.34 -52.92 -47.43
C THR A 246 -0.26 -54.42 -47.14
N ASP A 247 -0.51 -55.26 -48.16
CA ASP A 247 -0.45 -56.72 -47.99
C ASP A 247 0.96 -57.17 -47.55
N GLU A 248 2.00 -56.46 -48.00
CA GLU A 248 3.39 -56.69 -47.60
C GLU A 248 3.63 -56.39 -46.11
N GLU A 249 3.18 -55.24 -45.61
CA GLU A 249 3.29 -54.87 -44.20
C GLU A 249 2.50 -55.82 -43.31
N ARG A 250 1.31 -56.23 -43.74
CA ARG A 250 0.49 -57.20 -43.01
C ARG A 250 1.18 -58.57 -42.94
N ALA A 251 1.84 -59.00 -44.01
CA ALA A 251 2.61 -60.23 -44.02
C ALA A 251 3.85 -60.14 -43.11
N ALA A 252 4.56 -59.00 -43.14
CA ALA A 252 5.72 -58.76 -42.28
C ALA A 252 5.35 -58.80 -40.79
N ILE A 253 4.26 -58.13 -40.41
CA ILE A 253 3.76 -58.13 -39.02
C ILE A 253 3.36 -59.56 -38.60
N LYS A 254 2.60 -60.27 -39.44
CA LYS A 254 2.22 -61.66 -39.13
C LYS A 254 3.43 -62.57 -38.96
N ASN A 255 4.46 -62.41 -39.80
CA ASN A 255 5.69 -63.19 -39.72
C ASN A 255 6.50 -62.86 -38.45
N ALA A 256 6.55 -61.59 -38.04
CA ALA A 256 7.26 -61.17 -36.83
C ALA A 256 6.68 -61.79 -35.54
N PHE A 257 5.39 -62.10 -35.54
CA PHE A 257 4.69 -62.75 -34.42
C PHE A 257 4.32 -64.21 -34.70
N ALA A 258 4.94 -64.83 -35.72
CA ALA A 258 4.71 -66.23 -36.04
C ALA A 258 5.68 -67.13 -35.27
N CYS A 259 5.13 -68.18 -34.65
CA CYS A 259 5.93 -69.22 -34.02
C CYS A 259 6.82 -69.90 -35.05
N ILE A 260 8.13 -69.99 -34.81
CA ILE A 260 9.04 -70.63 -35.77
C ILE A 260 8.74 -72.12 -35.99
N ILE A 261 8.06 -72.77 -35.04
CA ILE A 261 7.73 -74.20 -35.04
C ILE A 261 6.41 -74.45 -35.76
N CYS A 262 5.29 -73.91 -35.27
CA CYS A 262 3.96 -74.19 -35.84
C CYS A 262 3.58 -73.26 -37.00
N LYS A 263 4.40 -72.23 -37.30
CA LYS A 263 4.14 -71.18 -38.31
C LYS A 263 2.84 -70.39 -38.13
N GLY A 264 2.11 -70.63 -37.04
CA GLY A 264 0.93 -69.88 -36.65
C GLY A 264 1.27 -68.68 -35.76
N PRO A 265 0.30 -67.80 -35.45
CA PRO A 265 0.47 -66.72 -34.49
C PRO A 265 0.90 -67.28 -33.13
N MET A 266 1.88 -66.65 -32.50
CA MET A 266 2.38 -67.11 -31.20
C MET A 266 1.30 -67.02 -30.12
N ASN A 267 0.99 -68.15 -29.51
CA ASN A 267 0.17 -68.25 -28.31
C ASN A 267 1.10 -68.53 -27.12
N ASP A 268 1.11 -67.64 -26.13
CA ASP A 268 2.02 -67.65 -24.98
C ASP A 268 3.51 -67.68 -25.41
N PRO A 269 4.06 -66.56 -25.91
CA PRO A 269 5.37 -66.55 -26.55
C PRO A 269 6.53 -66.74 -25.57
N VAL A 270 7.55 -67.47 -26.02
CA VAL A 270 8.83 -67.66 -25.32
C VAL A 270 9.91 -66.79 -25.96
N PHE A 271 10.69 -66.12 -25.11
CA PHE A 271 11.79 -65.25 -25.52
C PHE A 271 13.15 -65.95 -25.43
N ALA A 272 13.99 -65.69 -26.43
CA ALA A 272 15.41 -66.04 -26.38
C ALA A 272 16.13 -65.18 -25.34
N VAL A 273 16.83 -65.79 -24.37
CA VAL A 273 17.64 -65.01 -23.42
C VAL A 273 18.85 -64.36 -24.11
N CYS A 274 19.38 -64.98 -25.17
CA CYS A 274 20.58 -64.50 -25.86
C CYS A 274 20.38 -63.24 -26.71
N CYS A 275 19.20 -63.04 -27.28
CA CYS A 275 18.94 -61.93 -28.20
C CYS A 275 17.57 -61.26 -28.00
N GLN A 276 16.85 -61.61 -26.94
CA GLN A 276 15.54 -61.05 -26.57
C GLN A 276 14.50 -61.15 -27.71
N SER A 277 14.67 -62.12 -28.62
CA SER A 277 13.75 -62.34 -29.73
C SER A 277 12.61 -63.28 -29.33
N LEU A 278 11.45 -63.05 -29.92
CA LEU A 278 10.30 -63.97 -29.86
C LEU A 278 10.63 -65.22 -30.69
N ILE A 279 10.64 -66.40 -30.07
CA ILE A 279 11.03 -67.65 -30.74
C ILE A 279 9.79 -68.44 -31.14
N ALA A 280 8.97 -68.83 -30.17
CA ALA A 280 7.92 -69.82 -30.37
C ALA A 280 6.81 -69.68 -29.32
N CYS A 281 5.69 -70.37 -29.55
CA CYS A 281 4.71 -70.66 -28.50
C CYS A 281 5.37 -71.51 -27.40
N LYS A 282 4.97 -71.30 -26.14
CA LYS A 282 5.45 -72.08 -24.99
C LYS A 282 5.31 -73.58 -25.18
N VAL A 283 4.12 -74.05 -25.56
CA VAL A 283 3.86 -75.47 -25.81
C VAL A 283 4.75 -76.02 -26.92
N CYS A 284 4.94 -75.26 -28.01
CA CYS A 284 5.79 -75.70 -29.11
C CYS A 284 7.27 -75.77 -28.69
N PHE A 285 7.74 -74.83 -27.88
CA PHE A 285 9.11 -74.81 -27.38
C PHE A 285 9.36 -75.97 -26.41
N GLU A 286 8.45 -76.20 -25.46
CA GLU A 286 8.54 -77.30 -24.48
C GLU A 286 8.48 -78.69 -25.13
N GLN A 287 7.71 -78.87 -26.20
CA GLN A 287 7.64 -80.13 -26.95
C GLN A 287 8.82 -80.36 -27.89
N TRP A 288 9.56 -79.30 -28.24
CA TRP A 288 10.70 -79.38 -29.15
C TRP A 288 12.03 -79.63 -28.43
N GLN A 289 12.11 -79.34 -27.12
CA GLN A 289 13.24 -79.72 -26.26
C GLN A 289 13.37 -81.24 -26.12
#